data_AF-A0A930XQ82-F1
#
_entry.id   AF-A0A930XQ82-F1
#
_cell.length_a   1.000
_cell.length_b   1.000
_cell.length_c   1.000
_cell.angle_alpha   90.00
_cell.angle_beta   90.00
_cell.angle_gamma   90.00
#
_symmetry.space_group_name_H-M   'P 1'
#
loop_
_entity.id
_entity.type
_entity.pdbx_description
1 polymer ?
#
loop_
_entity_poly.entity_id
_entity_poly.type
_entity_poly.pdbx_seq_one_letter_code
_entity_poly.pdbx_strand_id
1 'polypeptide(L)'
;MKLSSLFWLGLVGITATVAGGVLLSKFSESADMENQQDLDTWVDHLLAESLSKKLSISSSSVMKILNGSADIEIAQEVSNLVRNAELVFQRQSSESIIKVSFSARYKDGTSLSATRERSWDDLPSSIRREFLKSGSREIKVPWHLPLVDTQKN
;
A
#
# COMPACT_ATOMS: atom_id res chain seq x y z
N MET A 1 -56.54 23.31 44.74
CA MET A 1 -55.28 24.06 44.98
C MET A 1 -54.12 23.09 44.85
N LYS A 2 -53.11 23.43 44.01
CA LYS A 2 -51.69 23.00 44.02
C LYS A 2 -51.37 21.49 43.96
N LEU A 3 -50.30 20.98 43.37
CA LEU A 3 -49.34 21.36 42.30
C LEU A 3 -48.50 20.07 42.13
N SER A 4 -48.37 19.56 40.90
CA SER A 4 -47.19 18.92 40.27
C SER A 4 -46.27 17.90 41.00
N SER A 5 -45.72 17.01 40.14
CA SER A 5 -44.40 16.34 40.18
C SER A 5 -44.45 14.85 40.54
N LEU A 6 -43.65 13.93 39.97
CA LEU A 6 -42.50 14.05 39.09
C LEU A 6 -42.25 12.67 38.46
N PHE A 7 -41.90 12.65 37.18
CA PHE A 7 -41.43 11.49 36.43
C PHE A 7 -40.26 10.79 37.14
N TRP A 8 -40.38 9.47 37.35
CA TRP A 8 -39.27 8.58 37.68
C TRP A 8 -39.27 7.39 36.70
N LEU A 9 -38.69 7.62 35.53
CA LEU A 9 -38.18 6.56 34.65
C LEU A 9 -36.65 6.63 34.74
N GLY A 10 -36.12 5.83 35.66
CA GLY A 10 -34.70 5.69 35.91
C GLY A 10 -33.99 5.04 34.73
N LEU A 11 -33.01 5.76 34.22
CA LEU A 11 -32.10 5.48 33.13
C LEU A 11 -31.25 4.24 33.43
N VAL A 12 -31.53 3.10 32.80
CA VAL A 12 -30.68 1.91 32.85
C VAL A 12 -29.72 1.92 31.65
N GLY A 13 -28.45 2.23 31.91
CA GLY A 13 -27.31 1.53 31.30
C GLY A 13 -26.81 1.97 29.92
N ILE A 14 -26.51 3.25 29.71
CA ILE A 14 -25.61 3.69 28.61
C ILE A 14 -24.15 3.60 29.13
N THR A 15 -23.61 2.40 29.26
CA THR A 15 -22.19 2.18 29.64
C THR A 15 -21.51 1.07 28.84
N ALA A 16 -21.88 0.91 27.56
CA ALA A 16 -21.28 -0.11 26.69
C ALA A 16 -20.64 0.46 25.40
N THR A 17 -20.52 1.78 25.24
CA THR A 17 -20.14 2.36 23.94
C THR A 17 -18.67 2.79 23.83
N VAL A 18 -17.97 3.03 24.95
CA VAL A 18 -16.62 3.63 24.89
C VAL A 18 -15.50 2.59 24.74
N ALA A 19 -15.71 1.34 25.16
CA ALA A 19 -14.69 0.29 25.02
C ALA A 19 -14.60 -0.28 23.59
N GLY A 20 -15.65 -0.16 22.78
CA GLY A 20 -15.66 -0.67 21.39
C GLY A 20 -14.75 0.12 20.44
N GLY A 21 -14.60 1.43 20.64
CA GLY A 21 -13.85 2.30 19.72
C GLY A 21 -12.34 2.06 19.70
N VAL A 22 -11.75 1.68 20.83
CA VAL A 22 -10.28 1.47 20.95
C VAL A 22 -9.84 0.11 20.40
N LEU A 23 -10.72 -0.90 20.42
CA LEU A 23 -10.43 -2.19 19.80
C LEU A 23 -10.52 -2.09 18.28
N LEU A 24 -11.51 -1.38 17.72
CA LEU A 24 -11.69 -1.26 16.28
C LEU A 24 -10.55 -0.51 15.58
N SER A 25 -9.97 0.52 16.20
CA SER A 25 -8.87 1.28 15.59
C SER A 25 -7.61 0.44 15.43
N LYS A 26 -7.28 -0.41 16.41
CA LYS A 26 -6.10 -1.29 16.35
C LYS A 26 -6.22 -2.36 15.28
N PHE A 27 -7.41 -2.96 15.13
CA PHE A 27 -7.66 -3.93 14.06
C PHE A 27 -7.54 -3.30 12.67
N SER A 28 -8.00 -2.05 12.50
CA SER A 28 -7.87 -1.34 11.22
C SER A 28 -6.42 -1.02 10.88
N GLU A 29 -5.58 -0.67 11.85
CA GLU A 29 -4.18 -0.34 11.61
C GLU A 29 -3.35 -1.57 11.23
N SER A 30 -3.57 -2.70 11.90
CA SER A 30 -2.92 -3.97 11.54
C SER A 30 -3.30 -4.44 10.13
N ALA A 31 -4.59 -4.37 9.78
CA ALA A 31 -5.04 -4.72 8.43
C ALA A 31 -4.46 -3.77 7.37
N ASP A 32 -4.29 -2.49 7.70
CA ASP A 32 -3.69 -1.52 6.78
C ASP A 32 -2.21 -1.81 6.51
N MET A 33 -1.46 -2.10 7.57
CA MET A 33 -0.06 -2.50 7.48
C MET A 33 0.10 -3.79 6.68
N GLU A 34 -0.75 -4.79 6.93
CA GLU A 34 -0.75 -6.05 6.20
C GLU A 34 -1.06 -5.84 4.69
N ASN A 35 -2.08 -5.04 4.38
CA ASN A 35 -2.46 -4.73 2.99
C ASN A 35 -1.36 -4.01 2.23
N GLN A 36 -0.65 -3.09 2.91
CA GLN A 36 0.52 -2.40 2.37
C GLN A 36 1.68 -3.37 2.19
N GLN A 37 1.99 -4.19 3.20
CA GLN A 37 3.08 -5.15 3.14
C GLN A 37 2.89 -6.20 2.03
N ASP A 38 1.66 -6.68 1.81
CA ASP A 38 1.36 -7.59 0.68
C ASP A 38 1.51 -6.88 -0.68
N LEU A 39 1.29 -5.56 -0.73
CA LEU A 39 1.53 -4.77 -1.94
C LEU A 39 3.03 -4.63 -2.21
N ASP A 40 3.79 -4.28 -1.19
CA ASP A 40 5.24 -4.15 -1.24
C ASP A 40 5.89 -5.47 -1.63
N THR A 41 5.54 -6.55 -0.93
CA THR A 41 6.06 -7.90 -1.22
C THR A 41 5.78 -8.34 -2.65
N TRP A 42 4.56 -8.10 -3.15
CA TRP A 42 4.20 -8.44 -4.53
C TRP A 42 5.04 -7.67 -5.56
N VAL A 43 5.19 -6.35 -5.38
CA VAL A 43 6.00 -5.52 -6.28
C VAL A 43 7.48 -5.91 -6.20
N ASP A 44 8.00 -6.15 -5.01
CA ASP A 44 9.39 -6.54 -4.80
C ASP A 44 9.71 -7.89 -5.43
N HIS A 45 8.79 -8.86 -5.37
CA HIS A 45 8.96 -10.13 -6.07
C HIS A 45 9.04 -9.96 -7.59
N LEU A 46 8.15 -9.14 -8.17
CA LEU A 46 8.14 -8.87 -9.60
C LEU A 46 9.42 -8.16 -10.06
N LEU A 47 9.87 -7.16 -9.30
CA LEU A 47 11.12 -6.46 -9.55
C LEU A 47 12.31 -7.39 -9.39
N ALA A 48 12.36 -8.19 -8.32
CA ALA A 48 13.46 -9.11 -8.06
C ALA A 48 13.63 -10.13 -9.18
N GLU A 49 12.55 -10.71 -9.68
CA GLU A 49 12.60 -11.67 -10.80
C GLU A 49 13.03 -11.02 -12.12
N SER A 50 12.56 -9.80 -12.38
CA SER A 50 12.89 -9.10 -13.62
C SER A 50 14.34 -8.59 -13.63
N LEU A 51 14.77 -7.98 -12.53
CA LEU A 51 16.13 -7.47 -12.36
C LEU A 51 17.16 -8.59 -12.27
N SER A 52 16.84 -9.73 -11.65
CA SER A 52 17.77 -10.87 -11.58
C SER A 52 18.20 -11.35 -12.97
N LYS A 53 17.24 -11.35 -13.93
CA LYS A 53 17.51 -11.73 -15.32
C LYS A 53 18.38 -10.70 -16.04
N LYS A 54 18.23 -9.42 -15.71
CA LYS A 54 18.96 -8.30 -16.35
C LYS A 54 20.38 -8.17 -15.83
N LEU A 55 20.56 -8.33 -14.53
CA LEU A 55 21.84 -8.21 -13.84
C LEU A 55 22.62 -9.53 -13.77
N SER A 56 22.02 -10.64 -14.21
CA SER A 56 22.61 -11.98 -14.09
C SER A 56 23.00 -12.35 -12.65
N ILE A 57 22.25 -11.85 -11.67
CA ILE A 57 22.40 -12.17 -10.24
C ILE A 57 21.15 -12.91 -9.75
N SER A 58 21.21 -13.56 -8.59
CA SER A 58 20.04 -14.27 -8.05
C SER A 58 18.92 -13.30 -7.63
N SER A 59 17.66 -13.72 -7.80
CA SER A 59 16.49 -12.99 -7.30
C SER A 59 16.55 -12.76 -5.78
N SER A 60 17.13 -13.70 -5.03
CA SER A 60 17.37 -13.53 -3.59
C SER A 60 18.34 -12.39 -3.25
N SER A 61 19.36 -12.17 -4.08
CA SER A 61 20.27 -11.04 -3.91
C SER A 61 19.59 -9.73 -4.26
N VAL A 62 18.78 -9.70 -5.32
CA VAL A 62 17.95 -8.51 -5.64
C VAL A 62 16.98 -8.20 -4.50
N MET A 63 16.33 -9.21 -3.94
CA MET A 63 15.41 -9.03 -2.81
C MET A 63 16.12 -8.42 -1.58
N LYS A 64 17.36 -8.83 -1.30
CA LYS A 64 18.17 -8.18 -0.24
C LYS A 64 18.44 -6.70 -0.53
N ILE A 65 18.64 -6.33 -1.80
CA ILE A 65 18.79 -4.93 -2.23
C ILE A 65 17.50 -4.15 -2.02
N LEU A 66 16.38 -4.70 -2.46
CA LEU A 66 15.05 -4.11 -2.28
C LEU A 66 14.66 -4.02 -0.79
N ASN A 67 15.23 -4.85 0.07
CA ASN A 67 15.06 -4.74 1.52
C ASN A 67 16.13 -3.86 2.20
N GLY A 68 16.91 -3.09 1.44
CA GLY A 68 17.93 -2.18 1.98
C GLY A 68 19.15 -2.85 2.63
N SER A 69 19.33 -4.16 2.42
CA SER A 69 20.32 -5.01 3.09
C SER A 69 21.51 -5.38 2.20
N ALA A 70 21.83 -4.56 1.20
CA ALA A 70 22.81 -4.92 0.16
C ALA A 70 24.01 -3.99 0.06
N ASP A 71 25.00 -4.47 -0.70
CA ASP A 71 26.15 -3.70 -1.13
C ASP A 71 25.69 -2.48 -1.95
N ILE A 72 26.33 -1.34 -1.66
CA ILE A 72 26.04 -0.04 -2.27
C ILE A 72 26.21 -0.11 -3.79
N GLU A 73 27.21 -0.85 -4.29
CA GLU A 73 27.51 -0.94 -5.72
C GLU A 73 26.36 -1.56 -6.50
N ILE A 74 25.81 -2.68 -6.00
CA ILE A 74 24.71 -3.40 -6.68
C ILE A 74 23.39 -2.64 -6.54
N ALA A 75 23.16 -1.99 -5.38
CA ALA A 75 21.99 -1.12 -5.20
C ALA A 75 22.00 0.05 -6.19
N GLN A 76 23.17 0.62 -6.46
CA GLN A 76 23.33 1.69 -7.44
C GLN A 76 23.14 1.17 -8.87
N GLU A 77 23.59 -0.05 -9.18
CA GLU A 77 23.34 -0.68 -10.48
C GLU A 77 21.84 -0.92 -10.73
N VAL A 78 21.12 -1.44 -9.73
CA VAL A 78 19.65 -1.60 -9.77
C VAL A 78 18.96 -0.25 -10.01
N SER A 79 19.33 0.77 -9.24
CA SER A 79 18.79 2.12 -9.41
C SER A 79 19.13 2.72 -10.77
N ASN A 80 20.28 2.38 -11.33
CA ASN A 80 20.69 2.85 -12.66
C ASN A 80 19.93 2.16 -13.78
N LEU A 81 19.42 0.95 -13.58
CA LEU A 81 18.66 0.21 -14.58
C LEU A 81 17.19 0.65 -14.67
N VAL A 82 16.57 0.94 -13.53
CA VAL A 82 15.15 1.31 -13.48
C VAL A 82 15.00 2.79 -13.83
N ARG A 83 14.22 3.09 -14.89
CA ARG A 83 13.93 4.47 -15.31
C ARG A 83 12.71 5.02 -14.59
N ASN A 84 11.66 4.21 -14.47
CA ASN A 84 10.43 4.56 -13.78
C ASN A 84 9.75 3.27 -13.30
N ALA A 85 9.11 3.32 -12.14
CA ALA A 85 8.23 2.29 -11.65
C ALA A 85 6.98 2.94 -11.06
N GLU A 86 5.80 2.43 -11.40
CA GLU A 86 4.52 3.01 -11.00
C GLU A 86 3.48 1.93 -10.72
N LEU A 87 2.65 2.19 -9.71
CA LEU A 87 1.41 1.47 -9.44
C LEU A 87 0.23 2.31 -9.91
N VAL A 88 -0.71 1.66 -10.59
CA VAL A 88 -1.96 2.25 -11.04
C VAL A 88 -3.11 1.47 -10.41
N PHE A 89 -3.95 2.16 -9.66
CA PHE A 89 -5.16 1.62 -9.07
C PHE A 89 -6.35 2.13 -9.88
N GLN A 90 -7.15 1.23 -10.41
CA GLN A 90 -8.28 1.58 -11.27
C GLN A 90 -9.57 0.92 -10.77
N ARG A 91 -10.59 1.75 -10.49
CA ARG A 91 -11.95 1.28 -10.21
C ARG A 91 -12.54 0.64 -11.46
N GLN A 92 -12.96 -0.61 -11.34
CA GLN A 92 -13.76 -1.25 -12.39
C GLN A 92 -15.22 -0.78 -12.31
N SER A 93 -16.07 -1.24 -13.24
CA SER A 93 -17.49 -0.87 -13.26
C SER A 93 -18.23 -1.21 -11.96
N SER A 94 -17.77 -2.21 -11.21
CA SER A 94 -18.18 -2.47 -9.82
C SER A 94 -17.23 -1.77 -8.84
N GLU A 95 -17.76 -0.95 -7.94
CA GLU A 95 -16.96 -0.19 -6.97
C GLU A 95 -16.18 -1.07 -5.97
N SER A 96 -16.56 -2.35 -5.86
CA SER A 96 -15.95 -3.31 -4.95
C SER A 96 -14.64 -3.91 -5.45
N ILE A 97 -14.35 -3.85 -6.76
CA ILE A 97 -13.15 -4.48 -7.35
C ILE A 97 -12.25 -3.42 -7.95
N ILE A 98 -11.00 -3.44 -7.52
CA ILE A 98 -9.96 -2.52 -7.93
C ILE A 98 -8.89 -3.30 -8.68
N LYS A 99 -8.64 -2.88 -9.91
CA LYS A 99 -7.53 -3.39 -10.71
C LYS A 99 -6.26 -2.66 -10.27
N VAL A 100 -5.26 -3.40 -9.82
CA VAL A 100 -3.96 -2.89 -9.44
C VAL A 100 -2.95 -3.33 -10.49
N SER A 101 -2.40 -2.38 -11.23
CA SER A 101 -1.41 -2.61 -12.26
C SER A 101 -0.07 -2.04 -11.84
N PHE A 102 0.96 -2.89 -11.85
CA PHE A 102 2.35 -2.46 -11.69
C PHE A 102 2.99 -2.34 -13.06
N SER A 103 3.77 -1.29 -13.28
CA SER A 103 4.63 -1.20 -14.45
C SER A 103 5.98 -0.60 -14.11
N ALA A 104 7.04 -1.19 -14.65
CA ALA A 104 8.40 -0.66 -14.58
C ALA A 104 8.96 -0.52 -16.00
N ARG A 105 9.61 0.61 -16.26
CA ARG A 105 10.34 0.88 -17.50
C ARG A 105 11.82 0.93 -17.18
N TYR A 106 12.62 0.23 -17.97
CA TYR A 106 14.06 0.15 -17.80
C TYR A 106 14.77 1.07 -18.79
N LYS A 107 16.02 1.45 -18.48
CA LYS A 107 16.83 2.31 -19.36
C LYS A 107 17.26 1.61 -20.66
N ASP A 108 17.26 0.28 -20.68
CA ASP A 108 17.51 -0.54 -21.88
C ASP A 108 16.32 -0.56 -22.87
N GLY A 109 15.24 0.16 -22.57
CA GLY A 109 14.04 0.25 -23.41
C GLY A 109 13.01 -0.86 -23.17
N THR A 110 13.33 -1.86 -22.36
CA THR A 110 12.36 -2.90 -22.00
C THR A 110 11.41 -2.45 -20.89
N SER A 111 10.34 -3.22 -20.67
CA SER A 111 9.39 -2.96 -19.61
C SER A 111 8.93 -4.25 -18.94
N LEU A 112 8.50 -4.11 -17.70
CA LEU A 112 7.81 -5.12 -16.92
C LEU A 112 6.40 -4.56 -16.63
N SER A 113 5.39 -5.39 -16.78
CA SER A 113 4.04 -5.07 -16.33
C SER A 113 3.39 -6.29 -15.71
N ALA A 114 2.62 -6.05 -14.66
CA ALA A 114 1.83 -7.06 -13.97
C ALA A 114 0.53 -6.44 -13.50
N THR A 115 -0.49 -7.27 -13.30
CA THR A 115 -1.79 -6.81 -12.82
C THR A 115 -2.39 -7.86 -11.90
N ARG A 116 -3.07 -7.38 -10.86
CA ARG A 116 -3.94 -8.20 -10.01
C ARG A 116 -5.19 -7.43 -9.64
N GLU A 117 -6.19 -8.15 -9.17
CA GLU A 117 -7.42 -7.57 -8.63
C GLU A 117 -7.36 -7.60 -7.11
N ARG A 118 -7.96 -6.58 -6.48
CA ARG A 118 -8.14 -6.50 -5.04
C ARG A 118 -9.54 -5.98 -4.72
N SER A 119 -10.06 -6.38 -3.57
CA SER A 119 -11.26 -5.74 -3.02
C SER A 119 -10.95 -4.30 -2.64
N TRP A 120 -11.98 -3.45 -2.65
CA TRP A 120 -11.91 -2.10 -2.10
C TRP A 120 -11.35 -2.11 -0.67
N ASP A 121 -11.76 -3.07 0.16
CA ASP A 121 -11.36 -3.15 1.57
C ASP A 121 -9.91 -3.62 1.78
N ASP A 122 -9.33 -4.31 0.79
CA ASP A 122 -7.94 -4.79 0.80
C ASP A 122 -6.94 -3.75 0.29
N LEU A 123 -7.43 -2.53 -0.01
CA LEU A 123 -6.58 -1.42 -0.38
C LEU A 123 -5.99 -0.73 0.86
N PRO A 124 -4.72 -0.30 0.80
CA PRO A 124 -4.17 0.61 1.79
C PRO A 124 -5.06 1.84 1.97
N SER A 125 -5.21 2.27 3.21
CA SER A 125 -6.07 3.37 3.64
C SER A 125 -5.69 4.68 2.95
N SER A 126 -4.39 4.87 2.67
CA SER A 126 -3.87 5.97 1.87
C SER A 126 -4.51 6.05 0.49
N ILE A 127 -4.60 4.91 -0.21
CA ILE A 127 -5.19 4.81 -1.55
C ILE A 127 -6.71 5.00 -1.48
N ARG A 128 -7.38 4.35 -0.52
CA ARG A 128 -8.82 4.53 -0.31
C ARG A 128 -9.18 5.99 -0.05
N ARG A 129 -8.42 6.67 0.82
CA ARG A 129 -8.59 8.11 1.08
C ARG A 129 -8.39 8.94 -0.18
N GLU A 130 -7.39 8.62 -0.99
CA GLU A 130 -7.14 9.39 -2.23
C GLU A 130 -8.27 9.23 -3.25
N PHE A 131 -8.82 8.02 -3.41
CA PHE A 131 -10.03 7.79 -4.20
C PHE A 131 -11.23 8.60 -3.69
N LEU A 132 -11.46 8.60 -2.37
CA LEU A 132 -12.57 9.36 -1.76
C LEU A 132 -12.38 10.88 -1.88
N LYS A 133 -11.14 11.35 -1.77
CA LYS A 133 -10.80 12.78 -1.84
C LYS A 133 -10.85 13.33 -3.27
N SER A 134 -10.29 12.59 -4.23
CA SER A 134 -10.18 13.04 -5.62
C SER A 134 -11.45 12.76 -6.44
N GLY A 135 -12.25 11.76 -6.05
CA GLY A 135 -13.36 11.25 -6.86
C GLY A 135 -12.90 10.60 -8.17
N SER A 136 -11.60 10.38 -8.36
CA SER A 136 -11.03 9.80 -9.58
C SER A 136 -11.40 8.32 -9.71
N ARG A 137 -11.44 7.82 -10.95
CA ARG A 137 -11.50 6.37 -11.23
C ARG A 137 -10.12 5.71 -11.25
N GLU A 138 -9.07 6.51 -11.24
CA GLU A 138 -7.68 6.08 -11.37
C GLU A 138 -6.77 6.87 -10.41
N ILE A 139 -5.97 6.16 -9.62
CA ILE A 139 -4.92 6.72 -8.77
C ILE A 139 -3.57 6.14 -9.23
N LYS A 140 -2.59 7.01 -9.48
CA LYS A 140 -1.22 6.61 -9.83
C LYS A 140 -0.28 6.94 -8.68
N VAL A 141 0.55 5.97 -8.32
CA VAL A 141 1.52 6.10 -7.23
C VAL A 141 2.89 5.72 -7.77
N PRO A 142 3.88 6.63 -7.74
CA PRO A 142 5.26 6.28 -8.09
C PRO A 142 5.80 5.26 -7.09
N TRP A 143 6.44 4.22 -7.60
CA TRP A 143 7.14 3.23 -6.78
C TRP A 143 8.60 3.64 -6.65
N HIS A 144 9.01 3.97 -5.42
CA HIS A 144 10.38 4.33 -5.15
C HIS A 144 11.13 3.08 -4.71
N LEU A 145 12.19 2.75 -5.44
CA LEU A 145 13.14 1.76 -4.95
C LEU A 145 13.80 2.31 -3.68
N PRO A 146 14.07 1.46 -2.68
CA PRO A 146 14.85 1.88 -1.53
C PRO A 146 16.24 2.21 -2.03
N LEU A 147 16.51 3.50 -2.13
CA LEU A 147 17.82 4.01 -2.47
C LEU A 147 18.74 3.73 -1.28
N VAL A 148 20.01 3.43 -1.57
CA VAL A 148 21.06 3.84 -0.64
C VAL A 148 20.97 5.35 -0.61
N ASP A 149 20.62 5.94 0.54
CA ASP A 149 20.76 7.37 0.76
C ASP A 149 22.22 7.72 0.46
N THR A 150 22.47 8.19 -0.76
CA THR A 150 23.72 8.87 -1.08
C THR A 150 23.59 10.23 -0.41
N GLN A 151 23.85 10.24 0.90
CA GLN A 151 24.00 11.48 1.64
C GLN A 151 24.98 12.36 0.87
N LYS A 152 24.46 13.52 0.48
CA LYS A 152 25.20 14.68 0.03
C LYS A 152 26.48 14.82 0.87
N ASN A 153 27.62 14.75 0.20
CA ASN A 153 28.84 15.41 0.66
C ASN A 153 28.76 16.88 0.25
#